data_AF-A0A7K1GJW7-F1
#
_entry.id   AF-A0A7K1GJW7-F1
#
_cell.length_a   1.000
_cell.length_b   1.000
_cell.length_c   1.000
_cell.angle_alpha   90.00
_cell.angle_beta   90.00
_cell.angle_gamma   90.00
#
_symmetry.space_group_name_H-M   'P 1'
#
loop_
_entity.id
_entity.type
_entity.pdbx_description
1 polymer ?
#
loop_
_entity_poly.entity_id
_entity_poly.type
_entity_poly.pdbx_seq_one_letter_code
_entity_poly.pdbx_strand_id
1 'polypeptide(L)'
;MKKSLLIVGIVLLLTGCSKNDDAPGSDPVFDAPYTELTSLDQVPTGYLKYAGNKVGSRPVGLVSETDGNCKEKDHLYVPEDRKVWNYSNYAKTKTEDNKETCKLIWDLPEEIVIRSIAKPGYAMVYVSTQHKRPATEAELEVDPDKEYYIERKQVFSGELAIGFQKGYMRLEDKLSNITEGSMNKGVSYLYFHTK
;
A
#
# COMPACT_ATOMS: atom_id res chain seq x y z
N MET A 1 -57.73 -6.79 -53.87
CA MET A 1 -57.54 -5.42 -53.35
C MET A 1 -57.00 -5.52 -51.93
N LYS A 2 -56.07 -4.62 -51.58
CA LYS A 2 -55.47 -4.36 -50.25
C LYS A 2 -54.31 -5.26 -49.81
N LYS A 3 -53.14 -4.82 -50.28
CA LYS A 3 -51.82 -4.89 -49.62
C LYS A 3 -51.89 -4.10 -48.30
N SER A 4 -51.31 -4.62 -47.22
CA SER A 4 -50.74 -3.87 -46.08
C SER A 4 -49.87 -4.85 -45.26
N LEU A 5 -48.56 -4.88 -45.43
CA LEU A 5 -47.53 -4.05 -44.76
C LEU A 5 -47.05 -4.60 -43.40
N LEU A 6 -45.87 -5.21 -43.51
CA LEU A 6 -44.83 -5.49 -42.54
C LEU A 6 -44.48 -4.24 -41.72
N ILE A 7 -44.59 -4.31 -40.38
CA ILE A 7 -43.75 -3.54 -39.44
C ILE A 7 -43.46 -4.42 -38.22
N VAL A 8 -42.36 -5.18 -38.33
CA VAL A 8 -41.52 -5.57 -37.20
C VAL A 8 -40.67 -4.34 -36.88
N GLY A 9 -40.69 -3.85 -35.64
CA GLY A 9 -39.71 -2.84 -35.24
C GLY A 9 -40.13 -1.95 -34.07
N ILE A 10 -39.38 -2.11 -32.97
CA ILE A 10 -39.07 -1.06 -31.97
C ILE A 10 -40.20 -0.72 -30.98
N VAL A 11 -40.39 -1.57 -29.97
CA VAL A 11 -40.99 -1.19 -28.67
C VAL A 11 -40.12 -1.70 -27.51
N LEU A 12 -38.79 -1.55 -27.62
CA LEU A 12 -37.84 -1.91 -26.55
C LEU A 12 -36.77 -0.84 -26.28
N LEU A 13 -37.09 0.43 -26.54
CA LEU A 13 -36.15 1.54 -26.32
C LEU A 13 -36.81 2.71 -25.61
N LEU A 14 -37.41 2.50 -24.43
CA LEU A 14 -37.70 3.60 -23.49
C LEU A 14 -37.61 3.20 -22.01
N THR A 15 -36.75 2.25 -21.64
CA THR A 15 -36.07 2.37 -20.33
C THR A 15 -34.89 3.30 -20.54
N GLY A 16 -35.21 4.59 -20.72
CA GLY A 16 -34.24 5.66 -20.65
C GLY A 16 -33.58 5.58 -19.29
N CYS A 17 -32.39 4.98 -19.28
CA CYS A 17 -31.43 5.12 -18.22
C CYS A 17 -31.14 6.61 -18.12
N SER A 18 -31.84 7.29 -17.22
CA SER A 18 -31.30 8.46 -16.53
C SER A 18 -30.07 7.95 -15.80
N LYS A 19 -28.95 7.94 -16.50
CA LYS A 19 -27.64 7.73 -15.92
C LYS A 19 -27.39 9.00 -15.12
N ASN A 20 -27.76 8.93 -13.85
CA ASN A 20 -27.35 9.92 -12.87
C ASN A 20 -25.84 9.70 -12.71
N ASP A 21 -25.04 10.38 -13.54
CA ASP A 21 -23.58 10.26 -13.58
C ASP A 21 -22.89 10.85 -12.32
N ASP A 22 -23.67 11.25 -11.30
CA ASP A 22 -23.21 11.83 -10.03
C ASP A 22 -23.39 10.91 -8.80
N ALA A 23 -23.74 9.64 -8.98
CA ALA A 23 -23.63 8.69 -7.89
C ALA A 23 -22.14 8.34 -7.70
N PRO A 24 -21.56 8.45 -6.48
CA PRO A 24 -20.21 7.97 -6.24
C PRO A 24 -20.17 6.49 -6.62
N GLY A 25 -19.47 6.17 -7.71
CA GLY A 25 -19.32 4.81 -8.18
C GLY A 25 -18.74 3.93 -7.08
N SER A 26 -19.24 2.71 -6.94
CA SER A 26 -18.70 1.76 -5.95
C SER A 26 -17.21 1.57 -6.21
N ASP A 27 -16.40 1.57 -5.15
CA ASP A 27 -15.00 1.19 -5.22
C ASP A 27 -14.91 -0.34 -5.18
N PRO A 28 -14.62 -1.02 -6.30
CA PRO A 28 -14.73 -2.48 -6.37
C PRO A 28 -13.71 -3.21 -5.49
N VAL A 29 -12.65 -2.53 -5.03
CA VAL A 29 -11.67 -3.07 -4.11
C VAL A 29 -12.07 -2.75 -2.68
N PHE A 30 -12.34 -1.48 -2.36
CA PHE A 30 -12.66 -1.06 -1.00
C PHE A 30 -14.05 -1.47 -0.51
N ASP A 31 -15.01 -1.65 -1.41
CA ASP A 31 -16.36 -2.10 -1.07
C ASP A 31 -16.46 -3.63 -1.04
N ALA A 32 -15.41 -4.35 -1.44
CA ALA A 32 -15.37 -5.80 -1.34
C ALA A 32 -15.34 -6.26 0.13
N PRO A 33 -15.84 -7.47 0.45
CA PRO A 33 -15.78 -8.00 1.80
C PRO A 33 -14.37 -7.97 2.38
N TYR A 34 -14.25 -7.41 3.58
CA TYR A 34 -13.02 -7.39 4.34
C TYR A 34 -12.94 -8.62 5.24
N THR A 35 -11.82 -9.33 5.18
CA THR A 35 -11.51 -10.45 6.07
C THR A 35 -10.46 -10.01 7.06
N GLU A 36 -10.83 -10.00 8.34
CA GLU A 36 -9.95 -9.64 9.44
C GLU A 36 -8.82 -10.66 9.61
N LEU A 37 -7.60 -10.18 9.85
CA LEU A 37 -6.50 -11.04 10.25
C LEU A 37 -6.71 -11.53 11.68
N THR A 38 -6.70 -12.84 11.90
CA THR A 38 -6.88 -13.45 13.23
C THR A 38 -5.63 -14.14 13.76
N SER A 39 -4.71 -14.53 12.88
CA SER A 39 -3.39 -15.07 13.23
C SER A 39 -2.34 -14.57 12.25
N LEU A 40 -1.10 -14.44 12.71
CA LEU A 40 0.03 -14.14 11.83
C LEU A 40 0.26 -15.24 10.79
N ASP A 41 -0.07 -16.50 11.09
CA ASP A 41 0.13 -17.61 10.14
C ASP A 41 -0.64 -17.44 8.82
N GLN A 42 -1.68 -16.59 8.80
CA GLN A 42 -2.45 -16.24 7.61
C GLN A 42 -1.70 -15.27 6.68
N VAL A 43 -0.69 -14.57 7.19
CA VAL A 43 0.12 -13.62 6.42
C VAL A 43 1.04 -14.41 5.48
N PRO A 44 1.03 -14.13 4.16
CA PRO A 44 1.97 -14.72 3.22
C PRO A 44 3.41 -14.31 3.55
N THR A 45 4.37 -15.23 3.40
CA THR A 45 5.81 -14.94 3.57
C THR A 45 6.46 -14.59 2.23
N GLY A 46 7.65 -13.99 2.30
CA GLY A 46 8.43 -13.57 1.15
C GLY A 46 8.14 -12.14 0.71
N TYR A 47 8.34 -11.87 -0.57
CA TYR A 47 8.20 -10.55 -1.17
C TYR A 47 6.78 -10.34 -1.69
N LEU A 48 6.04 -9.43 -1.05
CA LEU A 48 4.70 -9.03 -1.45
C LEU A 48 4.78 -7.73 -2.24
N LYS A 49 4.48 -7.79 -3.54
CA LYS A 49 4.52 -6.63 -4.44
C LYS A 49 3.45 -5.62 -4.02
N TYR A 50 3.80 -4.34 -3.98
CA TYR A 50 2.83 -3.27 -3.79
C TYR A 50 1.82 -3.25 -4.94
N ALA A 51 0.53 -3.25 -4.59
CA ALA A 51 -0.57 -3.24 -5.55
C ALA A 51 -1.16 -1.84 -5.73
N GLY A 52 -1.13 -1.01 -4.69
CA GLY A 52 -1.79 0.29 -4.69
C GLY A 52 -2.16 0.79 -3.31
N ASN A 53 -2.87 1.90 -3.27
CA ASN A 53 -3.31 2.51 -2.02
C ASN A 53 -4.70 3.16 -2.13
N LYS A 54 -5.33 3.28 -0.98
CA LYS A 54 -6.49 4.15 -0.76
C LYS A 54 -6.05 5.32 0.10
N VAL A 55 -6.31 6.54 -0.35
CA VAL A 55 -5.95 7.76 0.39
C VAL A 55 -7.22 8.47 0.85
N GLY A 56 -7.49 8.41 2.16
CA GLY A 56 -8.68 8.99 2.75
C GLY A 56 -9.97 8.57 2.04
N SER A 57 -10.79 9.54 1.63
CA SER A 57 -12.06 9.30 0.93
C SER A 57 -11.93 8.95 -0.55
N ARG A 58 -10.72 8.96 -1.13
CA ARG A 58 -10.52 8.67 -2.57
C ARG A 58 -10.71 7.17 -2.87
N PRO A 59 -11.12 6.80 -4.09
CA PRO A 59 -11.10 5.41 -4.52
C PRO A 59 -9.69 4.81 -4.45
N VAL A 60 -9.61 3.49 -4.36
CA VAL A 60 -8.37 2.72 -4.44
C VAL A 60 -7.69 2.99 -5.79
N GLY A 61 -6.45 3.46 -5.74
CA GLY A 61 -5.57 3.56 -6.91
C GLY A 61 -4.66 2.33 -6.97
N LEU A 62 -4.80 1.53 -8.02
CA LEU A 62 -3.91 0.41 -8.30
C LEU A 62 -2.77 0.85 -9.22
N VAL A 63 -1.56 0.35 -8.96
CA VAL A 63 -0.40 0.58 -9.83
C VAL A 63 -0.55 -0.28 -11.08
N SER A 64 -0.51 0.33 -12.26
CA SER A 64 -0.46 -0.43 -13.50
C SER A 64 0.97 -0.93 -13.75
N GLU A 65 1.11 -2.13 -14.29
CA GLU A 65 2.42 -2.71 -14.65
C GLU A 65 3.14 -1.93 -15.77
N THR A 66 2.47 -0.94 -16.37
CA THR A 66 2.96 -0.17 -17.52
C THR A 66 3.24 1.30 -17.21
N ASP A 67 3.03 1.74 -15.97
CA ASP A 67 3.08 3.17 -15.61
C ASP A 67 4.50 3.74 -15.55
N GLY A 68 5.55 2.89 -15.59
CA GLY A 68 6.96 3.31 -15.53
C GLY A 68 7.29 4.13 -14.28
N ASN A 69 6.49 3.98 -13.22
CA ASN A 69 6.67 4.70 -11.96
C ASN A 69 7.51 3.85 -11.00
N CYS A 70 8.17 4.49 -10.03
CA CYS A 70 8.98 3.75 -9.06
C CYS A 70 8.16 2.87 -8.12
N LYS A 71 6.82 3.03 -8.09
CA LYS A 71 5.91 2.27 -7.23
C LYS A 71 5.82 0.81 -7.63
N GLU A 72 6.15 0.46 -8.87
CA GLU A 72 6.27 -0.95 -9.28
C GLU A 72 7.36 -1.72 -8.50
N LYS A 73 8.33 -1.00 -7.91
CA LYS A 73 9.42 -1.55 -7.10
C LYS A 73 9.08 -1.64 -5.62
N ASP A 74 8.02 -0.96 -5.18
CA ASP A 74 7.59 -0.99 -3.78
C ASP A 74 7.19 -2.42 -3.41
N HIS A 75 7.66 -2.87 -2.25
CA HIS A 75 7.36 -4.21 -1.76
C HIS A 75 7.44 -4.29 -0.25
N LEU A 76 6.69 -5.24 0.30
CA LEU A 76 6.77 -5.64 1.70
C LEU A 76 7.43 -7.01 1.77
N TYR A 77 8.53 -7.11 2.49
CA TYR A 77 9.15 -8.39 2.81
C TYR A 77 8.64 -8.89 4.17
N VAL A 78 8.05 -10.08 4.16
CA VAL A 78 7.56 -10.78 5.36
C VAL A 78 8.44 -12.02 5.60
N PRO A 79 9.23 -12.08 6.68
CA PRO A 79 10.03 -13.25 6.99
C PRO A 79 9.17 -14.44 7.44
N GLU A 80 9.75 -15.63 7.48
CA GLU A 80 9.05 -16.87 7.89
C GLU A 80 8.44 -16.79 9.29
N ASP A 81 9.09 -16.10 10.23
CA ASP A 81 8.56 -15.92 11.59
C ASP A 81 7.47 -14.83 11.69
N ARG A 82 7.30 -14.04 10.62
CA ARG A 82 6.31 -12.97 10.47
C ARG A 82 6.33 -11.92 11.57
N LYS A 83 7.48 -11.73 12.25
CA LYS A 83 7.58 -10.77 13.36
C LYS A 83 8.11 -9.41 12.94
N VAL A 84 9.05 -9.36 12.01
CA VAL A 84 9.72 -8.11 11.60
C VAL A 84 9.63 -7.95 10.10
N TRP A 85 8.69 -7.11 9.64
CA TRP A 85 8.47 -6.91 8.21
C TRP A 85 9.25 -5.69 7.73
N ASN A 86 9.66 -5.70 6.47
CA ASN A 86 10.43 -4.62 5.87
C ASN A 86 9.67 -4.03 4.69
N TYR A 87 9.25 -2.77 4.78
CA TYR A 87 8.61 -2.07 3.67
C TYR A 87 9.62 -1.21 2.92
N SER A 88 9.83 -1.56 1.66
CA SER A 88 10.71 -0.84 0.74
C SER A 88 9.87 0.08 -0.12
N ASN A 89 10.00 1.39 0.10
CA ASN A 89 9.29 2.44 -0.62
C ASN A 89 10.25 3.23 -1.50
N TYR A 90 9.99 3.29 -2.80
CA TYR A 90 10.86 3.91 -3.80
C TYR A 90 10.27 5.21 -4.34
N ALA A 91 11.16 6.18 -4.55
CA ALA A 91 10.86 7.43 -5.20
C ALA A 91 11.78 7.67 -6.40
N LYS A 92 11.26 8.46 -7.35
CA LYS A 92 12.02 8.91 -8.51
C LYS A 92 13.03 9.97 -8.07
N THR A 93 14.27 9.80 -8.48
CA THR A 93 15.36 10.75 -8.27
C THR A 93 16.18 10.89 -9.55
N LYS A 94 17.02 11.91 -9.62
CA LYS A 94 17.92 12.15 -10.77
C LYS A 94 19.36 11.85 -10.37
N THR A 95 20.09 11.18 -11.26
CA THR A 95 21.55 11.06 -11.15
C THR A 95 22.24 12.37 -11.51
N GLU A 96 23.55 12.46 -11.27
CA GLU A 96 24.39 13.61 -11.70
C GLU A 96 24.27 13.87 -13.21
N ASP A 97 24.17 12.81 -14.02
CA ASP A 97 23.91 12.89 -15.47
C ASP A 97 22.45 13.19 -15.87
N ASN A 98 21.61 13.67 -14.93
CA ASN A 98 20.18 13.92 -15.12
C ASN A 98 19.33 12.71 -15.57
N LYS A 99 19.81 11.48 -15.41
CA LYS A 99 19.01 10.27 -15.68
C LYS A 99 18.09 9.99 -14.52
N GLU A 100 16.82 9.71 -14.82
CA GLU A 100 15.86 9.32 -13.80
C GLU A 100 16.13 7.89 -13.33
N THR A 101 16.11 7.69 -12.01
CA THR A 101 16.27 6.38 -11.37
C THR A 101 15.35 6.27 -10.17
N CYS A 102 15.08 5.05 -9.73
CA CYS A 102 14.28 4.77 -8.54
C CYS A 102 15.21 4.38 -7.40
N LYS A 103 15.19 5.16 -6.32
CA LYS A 103 15.91 4.87 -5.07
C LYS A 103 14.92 4.73 -3.93
N LEU A 104 15.31 4.00 -2.89
CA LEU A 104 14.56 3.99 -1.64
C LEU A 104 14.43 5.43 -1.12
N ILE A 105 13.29 5.75 -0.53
CA ILE A 105 13.05 7.06 0.12
C ILE A 105 13.99 7.23 1.32
N TRP A 106 14.30 6.12 2.00
CA TRP A 106 15.21 6.04 3.13
C TRP A 106 16.46 5.23 2.76
N ASP A 107 17.51 5.29 3.59
CA ASP A 107 18.73 4.51 3.34
C ASP A 107 18.49 3.00 3.39
N LEU A 108 17.48 2.59 4.17
CA LEU A 108 17.09 1.23 4.44
C LEU A 108 15.54 1.13 4.49
N PRO A 109 14.96 -0.06 4.25
CA PRO A 109 13.52 -0.27 4.38
C PRO A 109 12.98 0.10 5.77
N GLU A 110 11.72 0.51 5.82
CA GLU A 110 11.02 0.73 7.09
C GLU A 110 10.76 -0.59 7.79
N GLU A 111 11.01 -0.64 9.08
CA GLU A 111 10.83 -1.84 9.89
C GLU A 111 9.47 -1.79 10.56
N ILE A 112 8.66 -2.83 10.38
CA ILE A 112 7.36 -3.01 11.01
C ILE A 112 7.45 -4.23 11.92
N VAL A 113 7.60 -3.99 13.22
CA VAL A 113 7.67 -5.04 14.23
C VAL A 113 6.25 -5.37 14.70
N ILE A 114 5.77 -6.57 14.38
CA ILE A 114 4.49 -7.08 14.85
C ILE A 114 4.69 -7.77 16.20
N ARG A 115 4.07 -7.21 17.26
CA ARG A 115 4.15 -7.80 18.60
C ARG A 115 3.12 -8.90 18.83
N SER A 116 1.88 -8.65 18.42
CA SER A 116 0.76 -9.57 18.60
C SER A 116 -0.43 -9.14 17.75
N ILE A 117 -1.36 -10.07 17.51
CA ILE A 117 -2.72 -9.72 17.09
C ILE A 117 -3.47 -9.24 18.34
N ALA A 118 -3.89 -7.97 18.36
CA ALA A 118 -4.57 -7.37 19.51
C ALA A 118 -6.02 -7.86 19.60
N LYS A 119 -6.67 -7.90 18.44
CA LYS A 119 -8.03 -8.37 18.19
C LYS A 119 -8.15 -8.69 16.69
N PRO A 120 -9.18 -9.43 16.24
CA PRO A 120 -9.41 -9.64 14.82
C PRO A 120 -9.29 -8.34 14.02
N GLY A 121 -8.45 -8.35 13.00
CA GLY A 121 -8.25 -7.21 12.10
C GLY A 121 -7.25 -6.15 12.57
N TYR A 122 -6.63 -6.30 13.76
CA TYR A 122 -5.71 -5.32 14.32
C TYR A 122 -4.48 -5.96 14.97
N ALA A 123 -3.30 -5.51 14.57
CA ALA A 123 -2.03 -5.92 15.16
C ALA A 123 -1.44 -4.79 16.02
N MET A 124 -0.82 -5.14 17.16
CA MET A 124 0.03 -4.21 17.91
C MET A 124 1.40 -4.14 17.23
N VAL A 125 1.80 -2.95 16.80
CA VAL A 125 3.03 -2.76 16.01
C VAL A 125 3.92 -1.64 16.54
N TYR A 126 5.19 -1.73 16.15
CA TYR A 126 6.14 -0.61 16.16
C TYR A 126 6.66 -0.43 14.75
N VAL A 127 6.62 0.81 14.25
CA VAL A 127 7.18 1.18 12.96
C VAL A 127 8.37 2.09 13.19
N SER A 128 9.48 1.79 12.51
CA SER A 128 10.65 2.65 12.55
C SER A 128 11.26 2.88 11.16
N THR A 129 11.75 4.10 10.95
CA THR A 129 12.64 4.40 9.82
C THR A 129 14.07 4.07 10.22
N GLN A 130 14.86 3.65 9.22
CA GLN A 130 16.24 3.24 9.41
C GLN A 130 17.15 4.11 8.55
N HIS A 131 18.14 4.73 9.18
CA HIS A 131 19.11 5.61 8.51
C HIS A 131 20.53 5.16 8.78
N LYS A 132 21.39 5.35 7.79
CA LYS A 132 22.83 5.14 7.96
C LYS A 132 23.42 6.43 8.52
N ARG A 133 24.05 6.34 9.69
CA ARG A 133 24.82 7.45 10.25
C ARG A 133 26.30 7.13 10.25
N PRO A 134 27.18 8.14 10.12
CA PRO A 134 28.59 7.95 10.35
C PRO A 134 28.85 7.46 11.79
N ALA A 135 29.95 6.74 11.96
CA ALA A 135 30.46 6.35 13.26
C ALA A 135 30.91 7.58 14.05
N THR A 136 30.72 7.55 15.37
CA THR A 136 31.33 8.52 16.28
C THR A 136 32.80 8.19 16.52
N GLU A 137 33.60 9.16 16.98
CA GLU A 137 35.01 8.92 17.29
C GLU A 137 35.20 7.75 18.28
N ALA A 138 34.40 7.71 19.35
CA ALA A 138 34.44 6.62 20.34
C ALA A 138 34.06 5.25 19.77
N GLU A 139 33.20 5.19 18.75
CA GLU A 139 32.83 3.94 18.08
C GLU A 139 33.93 3.45 17.13
N LEU A 140 34.64 4.38 16.48
CA LEU A 140 35.79 4.07 15.62
C LEU A 140 37.02 3.62 16.43
N GLU A 141 37.14 4.04 17.70
CA GLU A 141 38.15 3.49 18.61
C GLU A 141 37.93 1.99 18.88
N VAL A 142 36.68 1.52 18.83
CA VAL A 142 36.30 0.12 19.07
C VAL A 142 36.31 -0.70 17.78
N ASP A 143 35.76 -0.13 16.69
CA ASP A 143 35.66 -0.78 15.38
C ASP A 143 36.05 0.23 14.28
N PRO A 144 37.35 0.38 13.99
CA PRO A 144 37.86 1.42 13.09
C PRO A 144 37.45 1.22 11.63
N ASP A 145 37.09 0.00 11.24
CA ASP A 145 36.71 -0.34 9.87
C ASP A 145 35.19 -0.20 9.63
N LYS A 146 34.43 0.26 10.63
CA LYS A 146 32.98 0.38 10.53
C LYS A 146 32.55 1.55 9.63
N GLU A 147 32.04 1.23 8.45
CA GLU A 147 31.58 2.25 7.48
C GLU A 147 30.40 3.10 7.98
N TYR A 148 29.43 2.48 8.67
CA TYR A 148 28.25 3.17 9.21
C TYR A 148 27.58 2.37 10.32
N TYR A 149 26.79 3.08 11.12
CA TYR A 149 25.87 2.51 12.09
C TYR A 149 24.42 2.75 11.64
N ILE A 150 23.53 1.84 12.01
CA ILE A 150 22.09 1.98 11.72
C ILE A 150 21.44 2.68 12.89
N GLU A 151 20.91 3.87 12.64
CA GLU A 151 20.06 4.58 13.57
C GLU A 151 18.59 4.28 13.25
N ARG A 152 17.81 3.96 14.28
CA ARG A 152 16.37 3.69 14.18
C ARG A 152 15.59 4.83 14.81
N LYS A 153 14.64 5.38 14.07
CA LYS A 153 13.69 6.37 14.59
C LYS A 153 12.29 5.78 14.58
N GLN A 154 11.69 5.62 15.75
CA GLN A 154 10.29 5.19 15.85
C GLN A 154 9.39 6.28 15.27
N VAL A 155 8.56 5.90 14.29
CA VAL A 155 7.59 6.81 13.65
C VAL A 155 6.16 6.50 14.09
N PHE A 156 5.88 5.26 14.48
CA PHE A 156 4.56 4.87 14.97
C PHE A 156 4.64 3.71 15.98
N SER A 157 3.70 3.70 16.93
CA SER A 157 3.50 2.62 17.89
C SER A 157 2.02 2.58 18.26
N GLY A 158 1.37 1.44 18.06
CA GLY A 158 -0.06 1.31 18.35
C GLY A 158 -0.72 0.14 17.64
N GLU A 159 -2.04 0.17 17.60
CA GLU A 159 -2.84 -0.74 16.76
C GLU A 159 -2.74 -0.33 15.30
N LEU A 160 -2.56 -1.32 14.42
CA LEU A 160 -2.53 -1.18 12.98
C LEU A 160 -3.59 -2.09 12.37
N ALA A 161 -4.52 -1.53 11.60
CA ALA A 161 -5.52 -2.37 10.93
C ALA A 161 -4.87 -3.22 9.83
N ILE A 162 -5.14 -4.53 9.85
CA ILE A 162 -4.59 -5.48 8.90
C ILE A 162 -5.57 -6.61 8.59
N GLY A 163 -5.64 -6.97 7.32
CA GLY A 163 -6.47 -8.07 6.86
C GLY A 163 -6.38 -8.26 5.35
N PHE A 164 -7.41 -8.86 4.79
CA PHE A 164 -7.48 -9.17 3.37
C PHE A 164 -8.72 -8.57 2.75
N GLN A 165 -8.57 -8.04 1.54
CA GLN A 165 -9.67 -7.45 0.80
C GLN A 165 -9.45 -7.65 -0.70
N LYS A 166 -10.44 -8.20 -1.40
CA LYS A 166 -10.41 -8.44 -2.85
C LYS A 166 -9.16 -9.21 -3.35
N GLY A 167 -8.59 -10.08 -2.52
CA GLY A 167 -7.39 -10.87 -2.85
C GLY A 167 -6.05 -10.18 -2.54
N TYR A 168 -6.09 -8.96 -2.02
CA TYR A 168 -4.92 -8.24 -1.53
C TYR A 168 -4.78 -8.36 -0.02
N MET A 169 -3.55 -8.29 0.47
CA MET A 169 -3.32 -7.93 1.86
C MET A 169 -3.46 -6.42 2.00
N ARG A 170 -4.28 -5.98 2.94
CA ARG A 170 -4.54 -4.57 3.23
C ARG A 170 -3.94 -4.21 4.57
N LEU A 171 -3.17 -3.13 4.59
CA LEU A 171 -2.54 -2.57 5.78
C LEU A 171 -2.98 -1.12 5.95
N GLU A 172 -3.34 -0.69 7.15
CA GLU A 172 -3.49 0.73 7.44
C GLU A 172 -2.17 1.46 7.18
N ASP A 173 -2.27 2.60 6.51
CA ASP A 173 -1.09 3.37 6.16
C ASP A 173 -0.63 4.25 7.33
N LYS A 174 0.36 3.73 8.06
CA LYS A 174 1.18 4.47 9.05
C LYS A 174 2.64 4.54 8.63
N LEU A 175 2.92 4.23 7.36
CA LEU A 175 4.26 4.10 6.79
C LEU A 175 4.54 5.28 5.85
N SER A 176 3.54 5.67 5.06
CA SER A 176 3.65 6.82 4.17
C SER A 176 3.55 8.13 4.94
N ASN A 177 4.33 9.14 4.55
CA ASN A 177 4.24 10.53 5.03
C ASN A 177 2.96 11.26 4.54
N ILE A 178 1.83 10.57 4.41
CA ILE A 178 0.55 11.18 4.03
C ILE A 178 -0.01 11.90 5.26
N THR A 179 -0.04 13.23 5.19
CA THR A 179 -0.71 14.04 6.21
C THR A 179 -2.19 14.18 5.91
N GLU A 180 -3.01 14.09 6.96
CA GLU A 180 -4.43 14.39 6.84
C GLU A 180 -4.61 15.87 6.50
N GLY A 181 -5.28 16.12 5.37
CA GLY A 181 -5.59 17.44 4.87
C GLY A 181 -6.93 17.41 4.16
N SER A 182 -7.38 18.57 3.65
CA SER A 182 -8.67 18.67 2.96
C SER A 182 -8.84 17.65 1.82
N MET A 183 -7.74 17.26 1.16
CA MET A 183 -7.74 16.27 0.07
C MET A 183 -7.53 14.81 0.50
N ASN A 184 -7.13 14.56 1.75
CA ASN A 184 -6.75 13.23 2.26
C ASN A 184 -7.55 12.85 3.52
N LYS A 185 -8.79 13.35 3.66
CA LYS A 185 -9.61 13.14 4.84
C LYS A 185 -9.97 11.65 5.01
N GLY A 186 -9.74 11.10 6.20
CA GLY A 186 -10.04 9.70 6.54
C GLY A 186 -8.84 8.76 6.53
N VAL A 187 -9.09 7.48 6.81
CA VAL A 187 -8.05 6.45 6.94
C VAL A 187 -7.51 6.04 5.57
N SER A 188 -6.19 5.93 5.48
CA SER A 188 -5.49 5.46 4.28
C SER A 188 -5.02 4.02 4.45
N TYR A 189 -4.93 3.29 3.34
CA TYR A 189 -4.55 1.88 3.31
C TYR A 189 -3.59 1.59 2.18
N LEU A 190 -2.63 0.72 2.43
CA LEU A 190 -1.74 0.10 1.44
C LEU A 190 -2.26 -1.29 1.09
N TYR A 191 -2.12 -1.66 -0.18
CA TYR A 191 -2.51 -2.98 -0.69
C TYR A 191 -1.29 -3.69 -1.27
N PHE A 192 -1.16 -4.97 -0.97
CA PHE A 192 -0.08 -5.83 -1.46
C PHE A 192 -0.65 -7.10 -2.09
N HIS A 193 -0.01 -7.56 -3.16
CA HIS A 193 -0.31 -8.84 -3.79
C HIS A 193 0.05 -9.99 -2.84
N THR A 194 -0.87 -10.97 -2.73
CA THR A 194 -0.71 -12.15 -1.86
C THR A 194 -0.18 -13.38 -2.61
N LYS A 195 0.00 -13.27 -3.93
CA LYS A 195 0.45 -14.32 -4.86
C LYS A 195 1.32 -13.70 -5.94
#